data_AF-A0A8S9ZDC6-F1
#
_entry.id   AF-A0A8S9ZDC6-F1
#
_cell.length_a   1.000
_cell.length_b   1.000
_cell.length_c   1.000
_cell.angle_alpha   90.00
_cell.angle_beta   90.00
_cell.angle_gamma   90.00
#
_symmetry.space_group_name_H-M   'P 1'
#
loop_
_entity.id
_entity.type
_entity.pdbx_description
1 polymer ?
#
loop_
_entity_poly.entity_id
_entity_poly.type
_entity_poly.pdbx_seq_one_letter_code
_entity_poly.pdbx_strand_id
1 'polypeptide(L)'
;MGNVKAKMSNAQDSSEYSAQVSEDLVNFSISSLQIKSSTSSSTNSEENSKIVEISKGELVGDYKVMKRLGSGGCGVVYQVMANGINYAMKIERKDLDKTDQLLGIEAHVLKRLQFSPFTVPFIQYGTCQNKGIGLRALIMGLLGPSIDVLRGKQIKGRFSIRTVLMIGIQALQAVSFVHFTYFVHRDIKPSNFAIGQTNFKRIYLFDFGLSRSIKKRGEMSLRTMRENVSFRGTSNYCSLNVHNRKEHGRHDDLWLVNLLYANRISNG
;
A
#
# COMPACT_ATOMS: atom_id res chain seq x y z
N MET A 1 -32.06 17.22 -8.01
CA MET A 1 -32.22 15.97 -7.24
C MET A 1 -31.21 14.86 -7.58
N GLY A 2 -30.56 14.82 -8.76
CA GLY A 2 -29.58 13.78 -9.12
C GLY A 2 -28.26 13.78 -8.30
N ASN A 3 -27.71 14.95 -7.99
CA ASN A 3 -26.41 15.06 -7.31
C ASN A 3 -26.39 14.60 -5.84
N VAL A 4 -27.54 14.57 -5.16
CA VAL A 4 -27.63 14.11 -3.76
C VAL A 4 -27.71 12.59 -3.69
N LYS A 5 -28.48 11.95 -4.58
CA LYS A 5 -28.57 10.49 -4.67
C LYS A 5 -27.22 9.84 -5.07
N ALA A 6 -26.49 10.43 -6.01
CA ALA A 6 -25.16 9.94 -6.41
C ALA A 6 -24.09 10.11 -5.30
N LYS A 7 -24.17 11.19 -4.51
CA LYS A 7 -23.29 11.35 -3.32
C LYS A 7 -23.61 10.32 -2.24
N MET A 8 -24.90 10.02 -2.00
CA MET A 8 -25.32 9.03 -1.00
C MET A 8 -24.94 7.60 -1.42
N SER A 9 -25.13 7.21 -2.69
CA SER A 9 -24.73 5.88 -3.17
C SER A 9 -23.22 5.66 -3.11
N ASN A 10 -22.42 6.66 -3.48
CA ASN A 10 -20.96 6.60 -3.41
C ASN A 10 -20.41 6.49 -1.98
N ALA A 11 -21.06 7.19 -1.03
CA ALA A 11 -20.71 7.12 0.39
C ALA A 11 -21.08 5.74 0.96
N GLN A 12 -22.25 5.22 0.61
CA GLN A 12 -22.70 3.88 1.00
C GLN A 12 -21.75 2.79 0.47
N ASP A 13 -21.41 2.79 -0.82
CA ASP A 13 -20.47 1.82 -1.41
C ASP A 13 -19.07 1.86 -0.78
N SER A 14 -18.59 3.07 -0.45
CA SER A 14 -17.28 3.24 0.18
C SER A 14 -17.30 2.80 1.65
N SER A 15 -18.41 3.05 2.35
CA SER A 15 -18.62 2.55 3.72
C SER A 15 -18.76 1.03 3.77
N GLU A 16 -19.44 0.43 2.79
CA GLU A 16 -19.62 -1.02 2.68
C GLU A 16 -18.30 -1.73 2.36
N TYR A 17 -17.47 -1.17 1.47
CA TYR A 17 -16.12 -1.68 1.22
C TYR A 17 -15.22 -1.60 2.46
N SER A 18 -15.28 -0.49 3.19
CA SER A 18 -14.49 -0.30 4.42
C SER A 18 -14.96 -1.24 5.55
N ALA A 19 -16.28 -1.47 5.65
CA ALA A 19 -16.87 -2.44 6.56
C ALA A 19 -16.50 -3.88 6.18
N GLN A 20 -16.52 -4.22 4.90
CA GLN A 20 -16.08 -5.52 4.38
C GLN A 20 -14.62 -5.79 4.74
N VAL A 21 -13.73 -4.82 4.48
CA VAL A 21 -12.32 -4.94 4.85
C VAL A 21 -12.16 -5.10 6.36
N SER A 22 -12.94 -4.37 7.15
CA SER A 22 -12.91 -4.49 8.61
C SER A 22 -13.37 -5.87 9.10
N GLU A 23 -14.49 -6.40 8.60
CA GLU A 23 -14.99 -7.75 8.94
C GLU A 23 -14.03 -8.85 8.49
N ASP A 24 -13.53 -8.76 7.25
CA ASP A 24 -12.54 -9.70 6.74
C ASP A 24 -11.28 -9.65 7.62
N LEU A 25 -10.75 -8.46 7.94
CA LEU A 25 -9.59 -8.33 8.83
C LEU A 25 -9.86 -8.85 10.25
N VAL A 26 -11.08 -8.69 10.79
CA VAL A 26 -11.48 -9.26 12.08
C VAL A 26 -11.48 -10.80 12.02
N ASN A 27 -12.08 -11.37 10.98
CA ASN A 27 -12.06 -12.82 10.73
C ASN A 27 -10.64 -13.35 10.45
N PHE A 28 -9.75 -12.50 9.94
CA PHE A 28 -8.35 -12.80 9.66
C PHE A 28 -7.40 -12.52 10.83
N SER A 29 -7.86 -11.95 11.95
CA SER A 29 -7.06 -11.56 13.13
C SER A 29 -6.80 -12.71 14.12
N ILE A 30 -6.93 -13.98 13.72
CA ILE A 30 -6.53 -15.13 14.55
C ILE A 30 -5.00 -15.29 14.50
N SER A 31 -4.33 -14.35 15.15
CA SER A 31 -2.98 -14.35 15.73
C SER A 31 -2.71 -12.90 16.14
N SER A 32 -3.61 -12.38 16.98
CA SER A 32 -3.51 -11.05 17.55
C SER A 32 -2.19 -10.95 18.33
N LEU A 33 -1.39 -9.93 18.01
CA LEU A 33 -0.35 -9.44 18.92
C LEU A 33 -1.03 -9.09 20.24
N GLN A 34 -0.95 -9.99 21.23
CA GLN A 34 -1.14 -9.64 22.63
C GLN A 34 0.25 -9.42 23.22
N ILE A 35 0.63 -8.16 23.43
CA ILE A 35 1.93 -7.81 23.98
C ILE A 35 1.74 -7.21 25.37
N LYS A 36 2.54 -7.73 26.32
CA LYS A 36 2.64 -7.23 27.69
C LYS A 36 3.35 -5.87 27.70
N SER A 37 2.76 -4.91 28.40
CA SER A 37 3.34 -3.59 28.63
C SER A 37 4.65 -3.72 29.41
N SER A 38 5.69 -3.03 28.95
CA SER A 38 6.82 -2.66 29.81
C SER A 38 6.67 -1.17 30.13
N THR A 39 6.47 -0.91 31.41
CA THR A 39 6.31 0.41 32.01
C THR A 39 7.61 1.20 31.91
N SER A 40 7.56 2.43 31.41
CA SER A 40 8.30 3.53 32.01
C SER A 40 7.72 4.88 31.61
N SER A 41 7.87 5.79 32.56
CA SER A 41 7.23 7.07 32.83
C SER A 41 7.11 8.08 31.69
N SER A 42 5.95 8.74 31.74
CA SER A 42 5.48 9.95 31.07
C SER A 42 6.40 11.16 31.18
N THR A 43 6.48 11.93 30.09
CA THR A 43 6.39 13.40 30.12
C THR A 43 5.51 13.89 28.97
N ASN A 44 4.65 14.85 29.28
CA ASN A 44 3.65 15.46 28.41
C ASN A 44 4.27 16.40 27.37
N SER A 45 3.77 16.32 26.15
CA SER A 45 3.42 17.49 25.33
C SER A 45 2.53 17.04 24.18
N GLU A 46 1.35 17.65 24.10
CA GLU A 46 0.42 17.55 22.98
C GLU A 46 1.11 17.89 21.66
N GLU A 47 0.83 17.14 20.60
CA GLU A 47 0.51 17.74 19.31
C GLU A 47 -0.19 16.75 18.37
N ASN A 48 -1.17 17.30 17.66
CA ASN A 48 -2.15 16.68 16.79
C ASN A 48 -1.55 16.15 15.48
N SER A 49 -0.45 15.40 15.57
CA SER A 49 0.25 14.86 14.40
C SER A 49 -0.32 13.50 14.01
N LYS A 50 -0.73 13.36 12.74
CA LYS A 50 -1.14 12.05 12.15
C LYS A 50 0.00 11.01 12.18
N ILE A 51 1.22 11.44 12.49
CA ILE A 51 2.47 10.69 12.34
C ILE A 51 2.96 10.28 13.73
N VAL A 52 3.05 8.97 13.97
CA VAL A 52 3.66 8.44 15.20
C VAL A 52 5.12 8.16 14.92
N GLU A 53 6.00 8.86 15.63
CA GLU A 53 7.43 8.61 15.59
C GLU A 53 7.82 7.58 16.64
N ILE A 54 8.52 6.53 16.20
CA ILE A 54 9.03 5.44 17.04
C ILE A 54 10.55 5.49 16.99
N SER A 55 11.18 5.57 18.16
CA SER A 55 12.62 5.77 18.26
C SER A 55 13.39 4.52 17.84
N LYS A 56 14.60 4.70 17.29
CA LYS A 56 15.51 3.58 17.01
C LYS A 56 15.79 2.82 18.31
N GLY A 57 15.64 1.50 18.26
CA GLY A 57 15.84 0.59 19.38
C GLY A 57 14.56 0.23 20.14
N GLU A 58 13.48 1.01 19.99
CA GLU A 58 12.17 0.68 20.59
C GLU A 58 11.60 -0.62 19.97
N LEU A 59 10.82 -1.36 20.76
CA LEU A 59 10.13 -2.58 20.35
C LEU A 59 8.67 -2.27 20.01
N VAL A 60 8.20 -2.80 18.89
CA VAL A 60 6.78 -2.81 18.50
C VAL A 60 6.36 -4.26 18.35
N GLY A 61 5.84 -4.85 19.42
CA GLY A 61 5.75 -6.30 19.55
C GLY A 61 7.13 -6.93 19.58
N ASP A 62 7.32 -7.99 18.79
CA ASP A 62 8.59 -8.72 18.72
C ASP A 62 9.59 -8.06 17.76
N TYR A 63 9.24 -6.89 17.20
CA TYR A 63 10.02 -6.21 16.16
C TYR A 63 10.76 -5.01 16.72
N LYS A 64 12.09 -5.07 16.69
CA LYS A 64 12.96 -3.96 17.10
C LYS A 64 13.11 -2.94 15.97
N VAL A 65 12.82 -1.68 16.23
CA VAL A 65 12.97 -0.60 15.26
C VAL A 65 14.44 -0.29 15.02
N MET A 66 14.87 -0.35 13.76
CA MET A 66 16.27 -0.17 13.36
C MET A 66 16.52 1.21 12.74
N LYS A 67 15.66 1.63 11.80
CA LYS A 67 15.69 2.96 11.19
C LYS A 67 14.36 3.30 10.50
N ARG A 68 14.05 4.58 10.36
CA ARG A 68 12.96 5.05 9.50
C ARG A 68 13.37 4.90 8.03
N LEU A 69 12.46 4.39 7.21
CA LEU A 69 12.65 4.25 5.76
C LEU A 69 11.95 5.37 4.98
N GLY A 70 10.82 5.85 5.50
CA GLY A 70 10.08 6.95 4.88
C GLY A 70 8.79 7.25 5.63
N SER A 71 8.09 8.28 5.17
CA SER A 71 6.75 8.66 5.65
C SER A 71 5.93 9.18 4.48
N GLY A 72 4.62 8.95 4.50
CA GLY A 72 3.70 9.48 3.51
C GLY A 72 2.28 9.61 4.08
N GLY A 73 1.31 9.91 3.21
CA GLY A 73 -0.10 10.07 3.61
C GLY A 73 -0.74 8.82 4.24
N CYS A 74 -0.13 7.65 4.05
CA CYS A 74 -0.61 6.36 4.56
C CYS A 74 0.17 5.87 5.80
N GLY A 75 0.92 6.75 6.48
CA GLY A 75 1.67 6.43 7.70
C GLY A 75 3.19 6.46 7.55
N VAL A 76 3.88 5.88 8.54
CA VAL A 76 5.35 5.84 8.62
C VAL A 76 5.85 4.42 8.40
N VAL A 77 6.95 4.29 7.65
CA VAL A 77 7.58 3.00 7.38
C VAL A 77 8.94 2.94 8.05
N TYR A 78 9.19 1.86 8.78
CA TYR A 78 10.44 1.56 9.47
C TYR A 78 11.04 0.26 8.95
N GLN A 79 12.37 0.19 8.97
CA GLN A 79 13.06 -1.09 8.99
C GLN A 79 13.03 -1.60 10.42
N VAL A 80 12.61 -2.85 10.58
CA VAL A 80 12.58 -3.54 11.87
C VAL A 80 13.33 -4.86 11.79
N MET A 81 13.74 -5.39 12.94
CA MET A 81 14.41 -6.68 13.06
C MET A 81 13.69 -7.57 14.06
N ALA A 82 13.46 -8.83 13.69
CA ALA A 82 13.00 -9.88 14.57
C ALA A 82 13.75 -11.18 14.23
N ASN A 83 14.21 -11.92 15.24
CA ASN A 83 14.93 -13.19 15.06
C ASN A 83 16.12 -13.10 14.07
N GLY A 84 16.84 -11.98 14.07
CA GLY A 84 17.98 -11.74 13.17
C GLY A 84 17.62 -11.40 11.71
N ILE A 85 16.33 -11.36 11.37
CA ILE A 85 15.83 -11.06 10.02
C ILE A 85 15.28 -9.63 9.97
N ASN A 86 15.59 -8.91 8.89
CA ASN A 86 15.09 -7.55 8.65
C ASN A 86 13.77 -7.55 7.88
N TYR A 87 12.83 -6.72 8.31
CA TYR A 87 11.51 -6.51 7.71
C TYR A 87 11.22 -5.02 7.51
N ALA A 88 10.19 -4.72 6.73
CA ALA A 88 9.57 -3.39 6.70
C ALA A 88 8.30 -3.40 7.56
N MET A 89 8.16 -2.42 8.44
CA MET A 89 6.98 -2.20 9.26
C MET A 89 6.34 -0.86 8.89
N LYS A 90 5.11 -0.90 8.38
CA LYS A 90 4.30 0.30 8.16
C LYS A 90 3.30 0.44 9.30
N ILE A 91 3.21 1.64 9.87
CA ILE A 91 2.33 1.92 11.01
C ILE A 91 1.33 3.03 10.69
N GLU A 92 0.11 2.87 11.19
CA GLU A 92 -0.93 3.92 11.21
C GLU A 92 -1.53 4.01 12.62
N ARG A 93 -1.97 5.22 13.00
CA ARG A 93 -2.72 5.47 14.23
C ARG A 93 -4.10 4.80 14.17
N LYS A 94 -4.51 4.12 15.23
CA LYS A 94 -5.81 3.42 15.30
C LYS A 94 -6.98 4.39 15.50
N ASP A 95 -6.73 5.55 16.10
CA ASP A 95 -7.70 6.59 16.44
C ASP A 95 -8.01 7.53 15.26
N LEU A 96 -7.39 7.34 14.10
CA LEU A 96 -7.79 8.00 12.87
C LEU A 96 -9.15 7.48 12.38
N ASP A 97 -9.91 8.37 11.72
CA ASP A 97 -11.26 8.07 11.22
C ASP A 97 -11.33 6.76 10.43
N LYS A 98 -12.46 6.04 10.55
CA LYS A 98 -12.65 4.74 9.87
C LYS A 98 -12.52 4.81 8.34
N THR A 99 -12.63 5.98 7.75
CA THR A 99 -12.44 6.22 6.31
C THR A 99 -10.97 6.22 5.87
N ASP A 100 -10.03 6.32 6.82
CA ASP A 100 -8.57 6.41 6.58
C ASP A 100 -7.84 5.09 6.83
N GLN A 101 -8.55 3.95 6.93
CA GLN A 101 -7.98 2.62 7.20
C GLN A 101 -7.26 2.00 5.99
N LEU A 102 -6.35 2.75 5.36
CA LEU A 102 -5.61 2.33 4.18
C LEU A 102 -4.68 1.15 4.48
N LEU A 103 -4.09 1.08 5.69
CA LEU A 103 -3.20 -0.03 6.06
C LEU A 103 -3.96 -1.35 6.19
N GLY A 104 -5.20 -1.31 6.66
CA GLY A 104 -6.06 -2.50 6.71
C GLY A 104 -6.37 -3.04 5.31
N ILE A 105 -6.71 -2.17 4.36
CA ILE A 105 -6.90 -2.54 2.96
C ILE A 105 -5.62 -3.17 2.41
N GLU A 106 -4.47 -2.53 2.65
CA GLU A 106 -3.18 -3.01 2.19
C GLU A 106 -2.86 -4.42 2.73
N ALA A 107 -3.03 -4.63 4.03
CA ALA A 107 -2.83 -5.92 4.68
C ALA A 107 -3.75 -7.01 4.10
N HIS A 108 -5.02 -6.69 3.88
CA HIS A 108 -6.00 -7.61 3.30
C HIS A 108 -5.57 -8.07 1.89
N VAL A 109 -5.21 -7.11 1.04
CA VAL A 109 -4.81 -7.40 -0.35
C VAL A 109 -3.50 -8.20 -0.38
N LEU A 110 -2.50 -7.79 0.40
CA LEU A 110 -1.23 -8.51 0.50
C LEU A 110 -1.38 -9.96 0.97
N LYS A 111 -2.25 -10.20 1.97
CA LYS A 111 -2.52 -11.55 2.47
C LYS A 111 -3.12 -12.45 1.38
N ARG A 112 -3.96 -11.91 0.49
CA ARG A 112 -4.50 -12.66 -0.66
C ARG A 112 -3.47 -12.90 -1.75
N LEU A 113 -2.43 -12.07 -1.84
CA LEU A 113 -1.40 -12.13 -2.89
C LEU A 113 -0.18 -12.98 -2.51
N GLN A 114 -0.22 -13.77 -1.43
CA GLN A 114 0.92 -14.59 -1.01
C GLN A 114 1.39 -15.64 -2.03
N PHE A 115 0.54 -16.00 -2.99
CA PHE A 115 0.90 -16.89 -4.09
C PHE A 115 1.63 -16.16 -5.24
N SER A 116 1.67 -14.83 -5.24
CA SER A 116 2.32 -14.04 -6.28
C SER A 116 3.82 -13.89 -6.01
N PRO A 117 4.69 -14.29 -6.95
CA PRO A 117 6.13 -14.11 -6.81
C PRO A 117 6.61 -12.67 -7.05
N PHE A 118 5.70 -11.77 -7.45
CA PHE A 118 5.99 -10.38 -7.86
C PHE A 118 5.38 -9.32 -6.93
N THR A 119 4.83 -9.72 -5.78
CA THR A 119 4.32 -8.79 -4.76
C THR A 119 5.11 -8.94 -3.48
N VAL A 120 5.25 -7.86 -2.72
CA VAL A 120 6.00 -7.89 -1.45
C VAL A 120 5.42 -8.98 -0.51
N PRO A 121 6.27 -9.82 0.12
CA PRO A 121 5.79 -10.84 1.06
C PRO A 121 5.05 -10.22 2.24
N PHE A 122 3.90 -10.79 2.61
CA PHE A 122 3.17 -10.42 3.82
C PHE A 122 3.74 -11.26 4.95
N ILE A 123 4.03 -10.63 6.09
CA ILE A 123 4.51 -11.35 7.27
C ILE A 123 3.40 -11.36 8.32
N GLN A 124 2.92 -10.18 8.71
CA GLN A 124 1.96 -10.07 9.80
C GLN A 124 1.21 -8.74 9.74
N TYR A 125 -0.02 -8.72 10.25
CA TYR A 125 -0.78 -7.49 10.49
C TYR A 125 -1.47 -7.57 11.84
N GLY A 126 -1.49 -6.48 12.58
CA GLY A 126 -2.14 -6.44 13.89
C GLY A 126 -2.21 -5.05 14.49
N THR A 127 -2.75 -4.98 15.69
CA THR A 127 -2.78 -3.76 16.50
C THR A 127 -1.81 -3.87 17.67
N CYS A 128 -1.17 -2.77 18.03
CA CYS A 128 -0.33 -2.66 19.22
C CYS A 128 -0.60 -1.34 19.94
N GLN A 129 -0.02 -1.18 21.12
CA GLN A 129 0.02 0.11 21.82
C GLN A 129 1.46 0.56 21.92
N ASN A 130 1.73 1.84 21.65
CA ASN A 130 3.00 2.47 21.95
C ASN A 130 2.75 3.76 22.73
N LYS A 131 3.34 3.90 23.93
CA LYS A 131 3.17 5.09 24.79
C LYS A 131 1.70 5.50 25.01
N GLY A 132 0.81 4.52 25.20
CA GLY A 132 -0.63 4.74 25.38
C GLY A 132 -1.42 4.99 24.09
N ILE A 133 -0.76 5.13 22.93
CA ILE A 133 -1.40 5.33 21.63
C ILE A 133 -1.63 3.98 20.95
N GLY A 134 -2.87 3.71 20.54
CA GLY A 134 -3.21 2.53 19.74
C GLY A 134 -2.71 2.68 18.30
N LEU A 135 -1.97 1.68 17.83
CA LEU A 135 -1.42 1.62 16.49
C LEU A 135 -1.91 0.37 15.75
N ARG A 136 -1.94 0.45 14.43
CA ARG A 136 -1.98 -0.70 13.53
C ARG A 136 -0.62 -0.83 12.87
N ALA A 137 -0.13 -2.04 12.75
CA ALA A 137 1.16 -2.36 12.17
C ALA A 137 1.01 -3.44 11.12
N LEU A 138 1.64 -3.21 9.96
CA LEU A 138 1.79 -4.18 8.88
C LEU A 138 3.27 -4.49 8.72
N ILE A 139 3.63 -5.76 8.89
CA ILE A 139 4.96 -6.31 8.68
C ILE A 139 4.98 -6.98 7.31
N MET A 140 5.96 -6.59 6.49
CA MET A 140 6.17 -7.11 5.15
C MET A 140 7.65 -7.34 4.87
N GLY A 141 7.96 -8.10 3.83
CA GLY A 141 9.35 -8.31 3.39
C GLY A 141 10.06 -6.99 3.13
N LEU A 142 11.29 -6.85 3.63
CA LEU A 142 12.10 -5.68 3.34
C LEU A 142 12.60 -5.73 1.89
N LEU A 143 12.40 -4.64 1.15
CA LEU A 143 12.83 -4.51 -0.25
C LEU A 143 14.08 -3.62 -0.36
N GLY A 144 14.70 -3.67 -1.54
CA GLY A 144 15.76 -2.75 -1.94
C GLY A 144 15.20 -1.40 -2.44
N PRO A 145 16.02 -0.61 -3.14
CA PRO A 145 15.58 0.66 -3.72
C PRO A 145 14.43 0.51 -4.73
N SER A 146 13.56 1.51 -4.78
CA SER A 146 12.49 1.57 -5.78
C SER A 146 13.03 1.84 -7.19
N ILE A 147 12.24 1.53 -8.21
CA ILE A 147 12.60 1.77 -9.61
C ILE A 147 12.82 3.26 -9.88
N ASP A 148 12.04 4.13 -9.25
CA ASP A 148 12.25 5.57 -9.29
C ASP A 148 13.63 5.99 -8.77
N VAL A 149 13.99 5.51 -7.58
CA VAL A 149 15.30 5.79 -6.96
C VAL A 149 16.44 5.26 -7.83
N LEU A 150 16.30 4.06 -8.39
CA LEU A 150 17.31 3.48 -9.28
C LEU A 150 17.46 4.26 -10.60
N ARG A 151 16.36 4.79 -11.13
CA ARG A 151 16.34 5.62 -12.34
C ARG A 151 17.04 6.95 -12.09
N GLY A 152 16.76 7.59 -10.95
CA GLY A 152 17.39 8.86 -10.55
C GLY A 152 18.91 8.75 -10.37
N LYS A 153 19.43 7.54 -10.12
CA LYS A 153 20.88 7.26 -10.05
C LYS A 153 21.56 7.06 -11.41
N GLN A 154 20.82 6.99 -12.51
CA GLN A 154 21.41 6.85 -13.84
C GLN A 154 21.94 8.20 -14.34
N ILE A 155 23.07 8.21 -15.05
CA ILE A 155 23.74 9.43 -15.55
C ILE A 155 22.77 10.36 -16.31
N LYS A 156 21.88 9.78 -17.13
CA LYS A 156 20.90 10.53 -17.93
C LYS A 156 19.49 10.53 -17.33
N GLY A 157 19.33 10.06 -16.09
CA GLY A 157 18.01 9.85 -15.47
C GLY A 157 17.15 8.82 -16.21
N ARG A 158 17.78 7.91 -16.97
CA ARG A 158 17.10 6.94 -17.83
C ARG A 158 17.80 5.59 -17.80
N PHE A 159 17.01 4.52 -17.84
CA PHE A 159 17.47 3.16 -18.07
C PHE A 159 17.65 2.86 -19.56
N SER A 160 18.43 1.82 -19.86
CA SER A 160 18.48 1.22 -21.19
C SER A 160 17.11 0.65 -21.61
N ILE A 161 16.85 0.56 -22.91
CA ILE A 161 15.61 -0.05 -23.43
C ILE A 161 15.42 -1.48 -22.93
N ARG A 162 16.50 -2.27 -22.87
CA ARG A 162 16.48 -3.64 -22.35
C ARG A 162 15.99 -3.67 -20.91
N THR A 163 16.53 -2.81 -20.05
CA THR A 163 16.13 -2.70 -18.64
C THR A 163 14.67 -2.31 -18.50
N VAL A 164 14.20 -1.33 -19.29
CA VAL A 164 12.80 -0.90 -19.29
C VAL A 164 11.85 -2.04 -19.66
N LEU A 165 12.17 -2.80 -20.71
CA LEU A 165 11.36 -3.93 -21.14
C LEU A 165 11.30 -5.03 -20.07
N MET A 166 12.44 -5.35 -19.45
CA MET A 166 12.49 -6.34 -18.37
C MET A 166 11.69 -5.92 -17.13
N ILE A 167 11.71 -4.64 -16.78
CA ILE A 167 10.88 -4.07 -15.71
C ILE A 167 9.40 -4.15 -16.11
N GLY A 168 9.06 -3.73 -17.34
CA GLY A 168 7.69 -3.73 -17.84
C GLY A 168 7.04 -5.11 -17.84
N ILE A 169 7.78 -6.15 -18.25
CA ILE A 169 7.31 -7.55 -18.22
C ILE A 169 6.96 -7.97 -16.79
N GLN A 170 7.87 -7.76 -15.83
CA GLN A 170 7.61 -8.15 -14.45
C GLN A 170 6.51 -7.31 -13.79
N ALA A 171 6.40 -6.03 -14.15
CA ALA A 171 5.35 -5.15 -13.66
C ALA A 171 3.96 -5.60 -14.16
N LEU A 172 3.85 -5.99 -15.44
CA LEU A 172 2.64 -6.60 -15.99
C LEU A 172 2.28 -7.90 -15.28
N GLN A 173 3.27 -8.74 -15.00
CA GLN A 173 3.06 -9.97 -14.24
C GLN A 173 2.51 -9.66 -12.83
N ALA A 174 3.12 -8.72 -12.11
CA ALA A 174 2.63 -8.28 -10.80
C ALA A 174 1.16 -7.79 -10.85
N VAL A 175 0.83 -6.91 -11.81
CA VAL A 175 -0.53 -6.38 -12.00
C VAL A 175 -1.53 -7.50 -12.34
N SER A 176 -1.13 -8.47 -13.17
CA SER A 176 -1.96 -9.63 -13.51
C SER A 176 -2.34 -10.43 -12.26
N PHE A 177 -1.40 -10.68 -11.34
CA PHE A 177 -1.67 -11.33 -10.06
C PHE A 177 -2.67 -10.54 -9.19
N VAL A 178 -2.54 -9.22 -9.13
CA VAL A 178 -3.51 -8.35 -8.44
C VAL A 178 -4.91 -8.53 -9.03
N HIS A 179 -5.03 -8.45 -10.36
CA HIS A 179 -6.30 -8.56 -11.07
C HIS A 179 -6.95 -9.94 -10.93
N PHE A 180 -6.14 -11.00 -10.84
CA PHE A 180 -6.59 -12.38 -10.59
C PHE A 180 -7.31 -12.52 -9.24
N THR A 181 -6.93 -11.72 -8.25
CA THR A 181 -7.62 -11.67 -6.94
C THR A 181 -8.88 -10.79 -6.92
N TYR A 182 -9.32 -10.29 -8.08
CA TYR A 182 -10.42 -9.32 -8.21
C TYR A 182 -10.20 -7.98 -7.53
N PHE A 183 -8.94 -7.56 -7.41
CA PHE A 183 -8.58 -6.21 -7.00
C PHE A 183 -8.00 -5.43 -8.18
N VAL A 184 -8.12 -4.11 -8.10
CA VAL A 184 -7.34 -3.15 -8.88
C VAL A 184 -6.45 -2.36 -7.92
N HIS A 185 -5.22 -2.04 -8.35
CA HIS A 185 -4.23 -1.37 -7.51
C HIS A 185 -4.48 0.14 -7.39
N ARG A 186 -4.83 0.79 -8.52
CA ARG A 186 -5.14 2.23 -8.64
C ARG A 186 -4.00 3.22 -8.38
N ASP A 187 -2.76 2.75 -8.21
CA ASP A 187 -1.58 3.62 -8.02
C ASP A 187 -0.30 2.97 -8.55
N ILE A 188 -0.36 2.52 -9.81
CA ILE A 188 0.78 1.93 -10.51
C ILE A 188 1.76 3.04 -10.91
N LYS A 189 2.96 3.04 -10.32
CA LYS A 189 4.02 4.03 -10.59
C LYS A 189 5.40 3.48 -10.23
N PRO A 190 6.50 4.04 -10.79
CA PRO A 190 7.86 3.54 -10.53
C PRO A 190 8.25 3.49 -9.05
N SER A 191 7.73 4.38 -8.21
CA SER A 191 8.05 4.39 -6.78
C SER A 191 7.41 3.23 -6.00
N ASN A 192 6.39 2.56 -6.55
CA ASN A 192 5.69 1.43 -5.93
C ASN A 192 6.19 0.06 -6.44
N PHE A 193 7.27 0.08 -7.25
CA PHE A 193 8.03 -1.12 -7.59
C PHE A 193 9.43 -1.00 -7.00
N ALA A 194 9.93 -2.06 -6.37
CA ALA A 194 11.28 -2.10 -5.83
C ALA A 194 11.95 -3.43 -6.09
N ILE A 195 13.29 -3.44 -6.13
CA ILE A 195 14.06 -4.68 -6.31
C ILE A 195 14.08 -5.50 -5.01
N GLY A 196 14.27 -6.81 -5.11
CA GLY A 196 14.49 -7.66 -3.94
C GLY A 196 15.82 -7.35 -3.25
N GLN A 197 15.92 -7.63 -1.94
CA GLN A 197 17.19 -7.49 -1.21
C GLN A 197 18.21 -8.57 -1.54
N THR A 198 17.75 -9.79 -1.81
CA THR A 198 18.61 -10.93 -2.17
C THR A 198 18.66 -11.15 -3.67
N ASN A 199 17.52 -10.96 -4.36
CA ASN A 199 17.43 -11.06 -5.81
C ASN A 199 17.19 -9.68 -6.45
N PHE A 200 18.29 -9.00 -6.80
CA PHE A 200 18.25 -7.67 -7.42
C PHE A 200 17.66 -7.65 -8.84
N LYS A 201 17.50 -8.82 -9.49
CA LYS A 201 16.88 -8.93 -10.83
C LYS A 201 15.36 -9.01 -10.78
N ARG A 202 14.79 -9.28 -9.60
CA ARG A 202 13.35 -9.36 -9.38
C ARG A 202 12.80 -8.06 -8.84
N ILE A 203 11.71 -7.58 -9.43
CA ILE A 203 10.96 -6.45 -8.90
C ILE A 203 9.71 -6.94 -8.16
N TYR A 204 9.29 -6.18 -7.17
CA TYR A 204 8.13 -6.43 -6.34
C TYR A 204 7.23 -5.20 -6.34
N LEU A 205 5.95 -5.42 -6.60
CA LEU A 205 4.91 -4.43 -6.37
C LEU A 205 4.58 -4.36 -4.87
N PHE A 206 4.52 -3.15 -4.34
CA PHE A 206 4.17 -2.85 -2.96
C PHE A 206 3.27 -1.61 -2.88
N ASP A 207 2.75 -1.32 -1.68
CA ASP A 207 1.81 -0.22 -1.40
C ASP A 207 0.40 -0.41 -2.00
N PHE A 208 -0.38 -1.28 -1.37
CA PHE A 208 -1.74 -1.59 -1.78
C PHE A 208 -2.80 -0.72 -1.09
N GLY A 209 -2.41 0.36 -0.41
CA GLY A 209 -3.32 1.18 0.39
C GLY A 209 -4.46 1.84 -0.42
N LEU A 210 -4.24 2.05 -1.71
CA LEU A 210 -5.26 2.55 -2.64
C LEU A 210 -6.00 1.46 -3.40
N SER A 211 -5.76 0.18 -3.14
CA SER A 211 -6.44 -0.90 -3.84
C SER A 211 -7.95 -0.91 -3.61
N ARG A 212 -8.70 -1.52 -4.54
CA ARG A 212 -10.17 -1.68 -4.42
C ARG A 212 -10.61 -2.99 -5.04
N SER A 213 -11.55 -3.67 -4.38
CA SER A 213 -12.21 -4.86 -4.96
C SER A 213 -13.16 -4.44 -6.07
N ILE A 214 -13.09 -5.12 -7.21
CA ILE A 214 -14.05 -4.97 -8.31
C ILE A 214 -15.15 -6.03 -8.27
N LYS A 215 -15.06 -7.01 -7.36
CA LYS A 215 -16.05 -8.07 -7.18
C LYS A 215 -17.07 -7.68 -6.11
N LYS A 216 -18.35 -7.99 -6.33
CA LYS A 216 -19.42 -7.77 -5.35
C LYS A 216 -19.33 -8.82 -4.23
N ARG A 217 -19.68 -8.43 -3.00
CA ARG A 217 -19.61 -9.33 -1.84
C ARG A 217 -20.62 -10.47 -2.02
N GLY A 218 -20.19 -11.70 -1.78
CA GLY A 218 -21.05 -12.89 -1.84
C GLY A 218 -21.50 -13.30 -3.25
N GLU A 219 -21.09 -12.57 -4.29
CA GLU A 219 -21.51 -12.82 -5.67
C GLU A 219 -20.30 -13.02 -6.59
N MET A 220 -20.48 -13.74 -7.69
CA MET A 220 -19.48 -13.85 -8.77
C MET A 220 -19.52 -12.66 -9.74
N SER A 221 -20.41 -11.70 -9.52
CA SER A 221 -20.61 -10.51 -10.34
C SER A 221 -19.60 -9.40 -10.04
N LEU A 222 -19.33 -8.56 -11.04
CA LEU A 222 -18.55 -7.33 -10.87
C LEU A 222 -19.43 -6.23 -10.25
N ARG A 223 -18.81 -5.35 -9.46
CA ARG A 223 -19.47 -4.14 -8.97
C ARG A 223 -19.82 -3.22 -10.14
N THR A 224 -20.93 -2.51 -10.01
CA THR A 224 -21.33 -1.47 -10.96
C THR A 224 -20.39 -0.28 -10.87
N MET A 225 -20.19 0.40 -12.01
CA MET A 225 -19.40 1.62 -12.10
C MET A 225 -20.10 2.74 -11.32
N ARG A 226 -19.37 3.41 -10.42
CA ARG A 226 -19.85 4.64 -9.79
C ARG A 226 -19.77 5.79 -10.78
N GLU A 227 -20.79 6.65 -10.78
CA GLU A 227 -20.87 7.79 -11.71
C GLU A 227 -19.78 8.84 -11.46
N ASN A 228 -19.39 9.04 -10.21
CA ASN A 228 -18.41 10.04 -9.82
C ASN A 228 -17.47 9.49 -8.75
N VAL A 229 -16.18 9.42 -9.04
CA VAL A 229 -15.17 8.95 -8.07
C VAL A 229 -14.19 10.08 -7.77
N SER A 230 -13.84 10.25 -6.49
CA SER A 230 -12.77 11.18 -6.14
C SER A 230 -11.45 10.72 -6.74
N PHE A 231 -10.69 11.67 -7.29
CA PHE A 231 -9.36 11.40 -7.83
C PHE A 231 -8.49 10.76 -6.73
N ARG A 232 -7.93 9.59 -7.02
CA ARG A 232 -6.94 8.90 -6.18
C ARG A 232 -5.81 8.37 -7.06
N GLY A 233 -4.61 8.29 -6.51
CA GLY A 233 -3.40 7.88 -7.24
C GLY A 233 -2.55 9.06 -7.69
N THR A 234 -1.57 8.79 -8.54
CA THR A 234 -0.56 9.78 -8.93
C THR A 234 -0.84 10.34 -10.33
N SER A 235 -1.09 11.66 -10.42
CA SER A 235 -1.51 12.39 -11.63
C SER A 235 -0.73 12.04 -12.92
N ASN A 236 0.59 11.92 -12.81
CA ASN A 236 1.46 11.66 -13.98
C ASN A 236 1.39 10.21 -14.49
N TYR A 237 0.79 9.28 -13.75
CA TYR A 237 0.78 7.86 -14.07
C TYR A 237 -0.63 7.28 -14.24
N CYS A 238 -1.69 8.05 -14.01
CA CYS A 238 -3.06 7.59 -14.15
C CYS A 238 -3.60 7.76 -15.58
N SER A 239 -4.64 6.99 -15.92
CA SER A 239 -5.30 7.07 -17.22
C SER A 239 -6.16 8.33 -17.37
N LEU A 240 -6.63 8.59 -18.60
CA LEU A 240 -7.58 9.66 -18.86
C LEU A 240 -8.93 9.43 -18.14
N ASN A 241 -9.34 8.19 -17.90
CA ASN A 241 -10.56 7.89 -17.15
C ASN A 241 -10.46 8.36 -15.70
N VAL A 242 -9.30 8.14 -15.07
CA VAL A 242 -9.01 8.59 -13.71
C VAL A 242 -9.04 10.12 -13.62
N HIS A 243 -8.41 10.81 -14.58
CA HIS A 243 -8.48 12.28 -14.70
C HIS A 243 -9.92 12.77 -14.81
N ASN A 244 -10.74 12.06 -15.59
CA ASN A 244 -12.16 12.33 -15.78
C ASN A 244 -13.06 11.82 -14.64
N ARG A 245 -12.50 11.39 -13.51
CA ARG A 245 -13.23 10.96 -12.30
C ARG A 245 -14.19 9.78 -12.52
N LYS A 246 -13.90 8.93 -13.51
CA LYS A 246 -14.63 7.67 -13.75
C LYS A 246 -14.13 6.57 -12.80
N GLU A 247 -14.90 5.48 -12.65
CA GLU A 247 -14.45 4.33 -11.85
C GLU A 247 -13.18 3.72 -12.44
N HIS A 248 -12.20 3.46 -11.56
CA HIS A 248 -10.96 2.82 -11.95
C HIS A 248 -11.18 1.34 -12.18
N GLY A 249 -10.89 0.86 -13.38
CA GLY A 249 -10.93 -0.55 -13.74
C GLY A 249 -9.54 -1.15 -13.93
N ARG A 250 -9.51 -2.42 -14.32
CA ARG A 250 -8.28 -3.15 -14.64
C ARG A 250 -7.49 -2.47 -15.76
N HIS A 251 -8.18 -1.93 -16.76
CA HIS A 251 -7.58 -1.23 -17.89
C HIS A 251 -6.83 0.04 -17.47
N ASP A 252 -7.22 0.67 -16.36
CA ASP A 252 -6.54 1.86 -15.85
C ASP A 252 -5.21 1.52 -15.16
N ASP A 253 -5.09 0.36 -14.52
CA ASP A 253 -3.79 -0.15 -14.01
C ASP A 253 -2.83 -0.51 -15.16
N LEU A 254 -3.37 -0.94 -16.31
CA LEU A 254 -2.60 -1.22 -17.52
C LEU A 254 -2.11 0.05 -18.23
N TRP A 255 -2.57 1.23 -17.79
CA TRP A 255 -1.94 2.51 -18.12
C TRP A 255 -0.51 2.65 -17.54
N LEU A 256 0.02 1.59 -16.93
CA LEU A 256 1.44 1.23 -16.79
C LEU A 256 2.31 1.70 -17.96
N VAL A 257 1.80 1.76 -19.18
CA VAL A 257 2.51 2.30 -20.34
C VAL A 257 3.22 3.64 -20.03
N ASN A 258 2.64 4.49 -19.17
CA ASN A 258 3.29 5.71 -18.68
C ASN A 258 4.56 5.47 -17.83
N LEU A 259 4.68 4.34 -17.13
CA LEU A 259 5.91 3.91 -16.46
C LEU A 259 7.06 3.71 -17.46
N LEU A 260 6.75 3.21 -18.66
CA LEU A 260 7.72 3.03 -19.75
C LEU A 260 8.05 4.38 -20.41
N TYR A 261 7.06 5.25 -20.61
CA TYR A 261 7.27 6.60 -21.18
C TYR A 261 7.95 7.57 -20.23
N ALA A 262 7.80 7.42 -18.91
CA ALA A 262 8.52 8.21 -17.91
C ALA A 262 10.04 7.98 -17.96
N ASN A 263 10.51 6.92 -18.65
CA ASN A 263 11.92 6.74 -18.95
C ASN A 263 12.40 7.58 -20.17
N ARG A 264 11.50 8.23 -20.91
CA ARG A 264 11.86 9.06 -22.08
C ARG A 264 11.84 10.56 -21.78
N ILE A 265 11.11 11.03 -20.79
CA ILE A 265 11.05 12.44 -20.42
C ILE A 265 12.13 12.72 -19.35
N SER A 266 13.35 13.03 -19.78
CA SER A 266 14.18 13.97 -19.02
C SER A 266 13.86 15.33 -19.60
N ASN A 267 13.58 16.30 -18.74
CA ASN A 267 13.63 17.70 -19.12
C ASN A 267 15.02 17.94 -19.72
N GLY A 268 15.05 18.27 -21.01
CA GLY A 268 16.10 19.12 -21.57
C GLY A 268 15.79 20.55 -21.19
#